data_AF-A0A3C1FE50-F1
#
_entry.id   AF-A0A3C1FE50-F1
#
_cell.length_a   1.000
_cell.length_b   1.000
_cell.length_c   1.000
_cell.angle_alpha   90.00
_cell.angle_beta   90.00
_cell.angle_gamma   90.00
#
_symmetry.space_group_name_H-M   'P 1'
#
loop_
_entity.id
_entity.type
_entity.pdbx_description
1 polymer ?
#
loop_
_entity_poly.entity_id
_entity_poly.type
_entity_poly.pdbx_seq_one_letter_code
_entity_poly.pdbx_strand_id
1 'polypeptide(L)'
;MGHEPSLVEQPGQPSPIGPHSALLQRHRWRRFHHAVVLQGTHAVHYRRSLARPDEPWRRVGTVSDDARAPVDLAMLSGRLTARVPESIGAAVYQLRGAVWRRVDEAIWHPRGDSIEVRSRPELMTALASPFVIAPLSPSTALVAEGESVFSYHRRRDGEWVRSACLQVVDSDVTPAAHSSTKVAQVTGELDATAGATGVRRATLSRSVSSAGIRGTDLGVCVEHDGRRFLL
;
A
#
# COMPACT_ATOMS: atom_id res chain seq x y z
N MET A 1 -0.77 -10.27 49.32
CA MET A 1 -0.68 -11.14 48.13
C MET A 1 -1.19 -10.34 46.96
N GLY A 2 -0.28 -9.69 46.23
CA GLY A 2 -0.62 -8.94 45.03
C GLY A 2 -0.64 -9.90 43.85
N HIS A 3 -1.76 -9.98 43.15
CA HIS A 3 -1.85 -10.66 41.86
C HIS A 3 -1.18 -9.79 40.80
N GLU A 4 -0.01 -10.20 40.33
CA GLU A 4 0.55 -9.77 39.06
C GLU A 4 -0.30 -10.40 37.94
N PRO A 5 -0.91 -9.61 37.03
CA PRO A 5 -1.52 -10.19 35.85
C PRO A 5 -0.41 -10.68 34.92
N SER A 6 -0.32 -12.00 34.77
CA SER A 6 0.48 -12.64 33.71
C SER A 6 0.12 -12.03 32.36
N LEU A 7 1.06 -11.30 31.77
CA LEU A 7 1.12 -11.03 30.34
C LEU A 7 1.19 -12.38 29.63
N VAL A 8 0.04 -12.87 29.19
CA VAL A 8 -0.03 -13.96 28.21
C VAL A 8 0.59 -13.40 26.93
N GLU A 9 1.79 -13.85 26.59
CA GLU A 9 2.35 -13.67 25.25
C GLU A 9 1.33 -14.22 24.26
N GLN A 10 0.63 -13.33 23.55
CA GLN A 10 -0.15 -13.75 22.39
C GLN A 10 0.82 -14.38 21.41
N PRO A 11 0.55 -15.59 20.88
CA PRO A 11 1.38 -16.17 19.84
C PRO A 11 1.51 -15.15 18.71
N GLY A 12 2.75 -14.78 18.38
CA GLY A 12 3.04 -13.70 17.44
C GLY A 12 2.19 -13.83 16.19
N GLN A 13 1.30 -12.86 15.99
CA GLN A 13 0.35 -12.89 14.89
C GLN A 13 1.12 -13.05 13.57
N PRO A 14 0.72 -13.98 12.69
CA PRO A 14 1.42 -14.18 11.43
C PRO A 14 1.42 -12.87 10.64
N SER A 15 2.55 -12.58 10.00
CA SER A 15 2.67 -11.39 9.16
C SER A 15 1.52 -11.34 8.14
N PRO A 16 0.94 -10.16 7.86
CA PRO A 16 -0.20 -10.05 6.94
C PRO A 16 0.16 -10.44 5.49
N ILE A 17 1.44 -10.46 5.13
CA ILE A 17 1.92 -10.86 3.80
C ILE A 17 3.18 -11.72 3.90
N GLY A 18 3.47 -12.44 2.82
CA GLY A 18 4.67 -13.21 2.57
C GLY A 18 5.39 -12.68 1.32
N PRO A 19 6.61 -13.17 1.02
CA PRO A 19 7.39 -12.71 -0.12
C PRO A 19 6.69 -12.90 -1.47
N HIS A 20 5.77 -13.86 -1.57
CA HIS A 20 5.04 -14.17 -2.79
C HIS A 20 3.57 -13.69 -2.76
N SER A 21 3.18 -12.90 -1.77
CA SER A 21 1.78 -12.44 -1.63
C SER A 21 1.39 -11.33 -2.59
N ALA A 22 2.30 -10.87 -3.45
CA ALA A 22 2.06 -9.76 -4.35
C ALA A 22 2.67 -10.00 -5.73
N LEU A 23 2.03 -9.46 -6.78
CA LEU A 23 2.60 -9.44 -8.13
C LEU A 23 2.14 -8.23 -8.95
N LEU A 24 2.93 -7.90 -9.96
CA LEU A 24 2.57 -6.93 -11.00
C LEU A 24 1.96 -7.65 -12.20
N GLN A 25 0.71 -7.35 -12.52
CA GLN A 25 0.08 -7.73 -13.78
C GLN A 25 0.22 -6.60 -14.81
N ARG A 26 0.70 -6.93 -16.00
CA ARG A 26 0.71 -6.04 -17.18
C ARG A 26 -0.34 -6.54 -18.18
N HIS A 27 -1.33 -5.70 -18.50
CA HIS A 27 -2.35 -6.02 -19.50
C HIS A 27 -2.46 -4.90 -20.52
N ARG A 28 -1.94 -5.14 -21.73
CA ARG A 28 -1.79 -4.17 -22.83
C ARG A 28 -1.05 -2.91 -22.36
N TRP A 29 -1.81 -1.90 -21.95
CA TRP A 29 -1.32 -0.58 -21.50
C TRP A 29 -1.57 -0.32 -20.01
N ARG A 30 -2.34 -1.19 -19.35
CA ARG A 30 -2.71 -1.05 -17.94
C ARG A 30 -1.80 -1.93 -17.09
N ARG A 31 -1.40 -1.38 -15.96
CA ARG A 31 -0.61 -2.06 -14.94
C ARG A 31 -1.40 -2.11 -13.66
N PHE A 32 -1.45 -3.29 -13.05
CA PHE A 32 -2.13 -3.52 -11.79
C PHE A 32 -1.18 -4.20 -10.83
N HIS A 33 -1.09 -3.68 -9.61
CA HIS A 33 -0.57 -4.45 -8.49
C HIS A 33 -1.69 -5.29 -7.92
N HIS A 34 -1.38 -6.55 -7.66
CA HIS A 34 -2.23 -7.49 -6.96
C HIS A 34 -1.54 -7.88 -5.67
N ALA A 35 -2.32 -8.00 -4.60
CA ALA A 35 -1.85 -8.44 -3.31
C ALA A 35 -2.92 -9.29 -2.65
N VAL A 36 -2.52 -10.36 -1.97
CA VAL A 36 -3.41 -11.09 -1.06
C VAL A 36 -2.88 -10.90 0.35
N VAL A 37 -3.73 -10.40 1.23
CA VAL A 37 -3.37 -10.07 2.61
C VAL A 37 -4.11 -10.99 3.56
N LEU A 38 -3.41 -11.53 4.55
CA LEU A 38 -3.98 -12.31 5.64
C LEU A 38 -4.60 -11.37 6.68
N GLN A 39 -5.89 -11.54 6.96
CA GLN A 39 -6.68 -10.74 7.90
C GLN A 39 -7.39 -11.68 8.87
N GLY A 40 -6.75 -11.97 10.00
CA GLY A 40 -7.17 -13.10 10.85
C GLY A 40 -7.04 -14.40 10.06
N THR A 41 -8.16 -15.07 9.78
CA THR A 41 -8.20 -16.26 8.90
C THR A 41 -8.58 -15.96 7.46
N HIS A 42 -8.82 -14.69 7.10
CA HIS A 42 -9.27 -14.33 5.77
C HIS A 42 -8.11 -13.99 4.86
N ALA A 43 -7.95 -14.71 3.76
CA ALA A 43 -7.09 -14.31 2.66
C ALA A 43 -7.85 -13.35 1.74
N VAL A 44 -7.53 -12.05 1.77
CA VAL A 44 -8.27 -11.02 1.03
C VAL A 44 -7.46 -10.48 -0.13
N HIS A 45 -8.02 -10.55 -1.34
CA HIS A 45 -7.40 -10.03 -2.56
C HIS A 45 -7.68 -8.54 -2.71
N TYR A 46 -6.60 -7.76 -2.87
CA TYR A 46 -6.61 -6.35 -3.22
C TYR A 46 -5.96 -6.09 -4.57
N ARG A 47 -6.43 -5.04 -5.24
CA ARG A 47 -5.88 -4.57 -6.52
C ARG A 47 -5.72 -3.06 -6.52
N ARG A 48 -4.58 -2.59 -7.02
CA ARG A 48 -4.33 -1.16 -7.27
C ARG A 48 -3.97 -0.93 -8.73
N SER A 49 -4.61 0.04 -9.36
CA SER A 49 -4.23 0.47 -10.71
C SER A 49 -3.03 1.43 -10.63
N LEU A 50 -2.07 1.28 -11.55
CA LEU A 50 -0.93 2.19 -11.67
C LEU A 50 -1.12 3.23 -12.77
N ALA A 51 -2.36 3.43 -13.22
CA ALA A 51 -2.67 4.44 -14.22
C ALA A 51 -2.50 5.86 -13.63
N ARG A 52 -2.76 6.03 -12.33
CA ARG A 52 -2.57 7.29 -11.61
C ARG A 52 -1.98 7.03 -10.21
N PRO A 53 -1.17 7.95 -9.66
CA PRO A 53 -0.55 7.78 -8.35
C PRO A 53 -1.56 7.78 -7.19
N ASP A 54 -2.71 8.46 -7.34
CA ASP A 54 -3.78 8.61 -6.35
C ASP A 54 -4.74 7.42 -6.29
N GLU A 55 -4.63 6.42 -7.19
CA GLU A 55 -5.50 5.26 -7.14
C GLU A 55 -5.28 4.45 -5.85
N PRO A 56 -6.32 4.25 -5.03
CA PRO A 56 -6.20 3.47 -3.81
C PRO A 56 -6.13 1.98 -4.14
N TRP A 57 -5.72 1.20 -3.14
CA TRP A 57 -5.98 -0.23 -3.14
C TRP A 57 -7.48 -0.48 -3.01
N ARG A 58 -8.02 -1.33 -3.88
CA ARG A 58 -9.42 -1.75 -3.86
C ARG A 58 -9.52 -3.21 -3.49
N ARG A 59 -10.36 -3.53 -2.52
CA ARG A 59 -10.73 -4.92 -2.21
C ARG A 59 -11.44 -5.53 -3.41
N VAL A 60 -10.96 -6.67 -3.88
CA VAL A 60 -11.55 -7.41 -5.00
C VAL A 60 -12.47 -8.51 -4.46
N GLY A 61 -12.03 -9.24 -3.44
CA GLY A 61 -12.82 -10.30 -2.83
C GLY A 61 -12.01 -11.15 -1.86
N THR A 62 -12.68 -12.05 -1.15
CA THR A 62 -12.03 -13.07 -0.33
C THR A 62 -11.58 -14.24 -1.22
N VAL A 63 -10.36 -14.71 -1.02
CA VAL A 63 -9.79 -15.91 -1.65
C VAL A 63 -10.20 -17.15 -0.85
N SER A 64 -10.04 -17.09 0.47
CA SER A 64 -10.40 -18.13 1.43
C SER A 64 -10.67 -17.50 2.80
N ASP A 65 -11.59 -18.08 3.56
CA ASP A 65 -11.93 -17.69 4.94
C ASP A 65 -11.18 -18.55 5.99
N ASP A 66 -10.36 -19.51 5.55
CA ASP A 66 -9.61 -20.47 6.39
C ASP A 66 -8.08 -20.38 6.21
N ALA A 67 -7.58 -19.23 5.76
CA ALA A 67 -6.14 -19.01 5.61
C ALA A 67 -5.42 -19.00 6.97
N ARG A 68 -4.31 -19.73 7.07
CA ARG A 68 -3.51 -19.90 8.29
C ARG A 68 -2.14 -19.24 8.23
N ALA A 69 -1.72 -18.83 7.04
CA ALA A 69 -0.46 -18.15 6.80
C ALA A 69 -0.58 -17.29 5.52
N PRO A 70 0.40 -16.43 5.24
CA PRO A 70 0.42 -15.65 4.01
C PRO A 70 0.25 -16.48 2.75
N VAL A 71 -0.43 -15.88 1.78
CA VAL A 71 -0.82 -16.53 0.53
C VAL A 71 0.26 -16.33 -0.52
N ASP A 72 0.56 -17.38 -1.29
CA ASP A 72 1.38 -17.26 -2.48
C ASP A 72 0.49 -16.89 -3.67
N LEU A 73 0.91 -15.90 -4.45
CA LEU A 73 0.18 -15.38 -5.60
C LEU A 73 1.01 -15.55 -6.88
N ALA A 74 0.40 -16.10 -7.92
CA ALA A 74 1.06 -16.33 -9.21
C ALA A 74 0.12 -16.04 -10.39
N MET A 75 0.72 -15.81 -11.56
CA MET A 75 0.00 -15.74 -12.83
C MET A 75 0.21 -17.05 -13.58
N LEU A 76 -0.77 -17.95 -13.57
CA LEU A 76 -0.70 -19.28 -14.19
C LEU A 76 -1.66 -19.34 -15.38
N SER A 77 -1.15 -19.68 -16.56
CA SER A 77 -1.93 -19.73 -17.80
C SER A 77 -2.75 -18.46 -18.07
N GLY A 78 -2.16 -17.29 -17.77
CA GLY A 78 -2.78 -15.98 -17.94
C GLY A 78 -3.88 -15.63 -16.92
N ARG A 79 -4.01 -16.42 -15.84
CA ARG A 79 -4.98 -16.20 -14.77
C ARG A 79 -4.30 -16.02 -13.44
N LEU A 80 -4.88 -15.15 -12.61
CA LEU A 80 -4.41 -14.96 -11.25
C LEU A 80 -4.80 -16.19 -10.42
N THR A 81 -3.80 -16.82 -9.82
CA THR A 81 -3.93 -18.03 -9.02
C THR A 81 -3.28 -17.81 -7.67
N ALA A 82 -3.90 -18.27 -6.61
CA ALA A 82 -3.44 -18.17 -5.24
C ALA A 82 -3.31 -19.56 -4.62
N ARG A 83 -2.23 -19.81 -3.90
CA ARG A 83 -2.08 -20.98 -3.02
C ARG A 83 -2.18 -20.52 -1.59
N VAL A 84 -3.19 -21.01 -0.90
CA VAL A 84 -3.56 -20.61 0.46
C VAL A 84 -3.22 -21.76 1.39
N PRO A 85 -2.37 -21.57 2.41
CA PRO A 85 -2.23 -22.52 3.50
C PRO A 85 -3.52 -22.52 4.33
N GLU A 86 -4.34 -23.57 4.23
CA GLU A 86 -5.59 -23.74 5.00
C GLU A 86 -5.41 -24.76 6.13
N SER A 87 -6.42 -24.91 7.00
CA SER A 87 -6.34 -25.81 8.17
C SER A 87 -6.13 -27.29 7.83
N ILE A 88 -6.65 -27.73 6.69
CA ILE A 88 -6.58 -29.14 6.22
C ILE A 88 -5.39 -29.36 5.26
N GLY A 89 -4.69 -28.29 4.87
CA GLY A 89 -3.61 -28.32 3.90
C GLY A 89 -3.64 -27.13 2.96
N ALA A 90 -2.74 -27.09 1.98
CA ALA A 90 -2.75 -26.04 0.98
C ALA A 90 -3.92 -26.22 0.01
N ALA A 91 -4.60 -25.13 -0.32
CA ALA A 91 -5.64 -25.10 -1.35
C ALA A 91 -5.29 -24.08 -2.43
N VAL A 92 -5.68 -24.38 -3.67
CA VAL A 92 -5.39 -23.53 -4.83
C VAL A 92 -6.69 -22.91 -5.34
N TYR A 93 -6.65 -21.59 -5.53
CA TYR A 93 -7.76 -20.80 -5.99
C TYR A 93 -7.37 -20.05 -7.26
N GLN A 94 -8.30 -19.90 -8.19
CA GLN A 94 -8.11 -19.13 -9.41
C GLN A 94 -9.18 -18.07 -9.55
N LEU A 95 -8.77 -16.85 -9.88
CA LEU A 95 -9.70 -15.75 -10.15
C LEU A 95 -10.37 -15.97 -11.51
N ARG A 96 -11.70 -16.12 -11.51
CA ARG A 96 -12.54 -16.23 -12.70
C ARG A 96 -13.53 -15.07 -12.72
N GLY A 97 -13.28 -14.09 -13.58
CA GLY A 97 -14.01 -12.83 -13.56
C GLY A 97 -13.67 -12.06 -12.28
N ALA A 98 -14.66 -11.88 -11.40
CA ALA A 98 -14.50 -11.22 -10.09
C ALA A 98 -14.52 -12.20 -8.90
N VAL A 99 -14.58 -13.51 -9.15
CA VAL A 99 -14.78 -14.53 -8.11
C VAL A 99 -13.61 -15.49 -8.06
N TRP A 100 -13.10 -15.74 -6.85
CA TRP A 100 -12.12 -16.80 -6.60
C TRP A 100 -12.82 -18.15 -6.54
N ARG A 101 -12.30 -19.13 -7.27
CA ARG A 101 -12.82 -20.50 -7.25
C ARG A 101 -11.70 -21.47 -6.92
N ARG A 102 -11.96 -22.38 -5.99
CA ARG A 102 -11.06 -23.51 -5.72
C ARG A 102 -10.90 -24.35 -6.99
N VAL A 103 -9.68 -24.76 -7.27
CA VAL A 103 -9.30 -25.57 -8.42
C VAL A 103 -8.37 -26.68 -7.97
N ASP A 104 -8.05 -27.59 -8.90
CA ASP A 104 -7.08 -28.66 -8.67
C ASP A 104 -5.70 -28.08 -8.29
N GLU A 105 -5.09 -28.64 -7.25
CA GLU A 105 -3.76 -28.24 -6.79
C GLU A 105 -2.68 -28.54 -7.84
N ALA A 106 -2.89 -29.50 -8.74
CA ALA A 106 -1.96 -29.82 -9.84
C ALA A 106 -1.72 -28.64 -10.79
N ILE A 107 -2.61 -27.64 -10.80
CA ILE A 107 -2.41 -26.39 -11.57
C ILE A 107 -1.32 -25.52 -10.94
N TRP A 108 -1.00 -25.71 -9.65
CA TRP A 108 0.01 -24.93 -8.97
C TRP A 108 1.42 -25.44 -9.29
N HIS A 109 2.10 -24.67 -10.12
CA HIS A 109 3.51 -24.84 -10.44
C HIS A 109 4.15 -23.44 -10.43
N PRO A 110 4.57 -22.95 -9.26
CA PRO A 110 5.10 -21.60 -9.14
C PRO A 110 6.42 -21.55 -9.91
N ARG A 111 6.56 -20.55 -10.79
CA ARG A 111 7.88 -20.25 -11.35
C ARG A 111 8.70 -19.60 -10.24
N GLY A 112 9.83 -20.23 -9.90
CA GLY A 112 10.75 -19.83 -8.83
C GLY A 112 11.52 -18.53 -9.09
N ASP A 113 11.02 -17.65 -9.95
CA ASP A 113 11.65 -16.35 -10.19
C ASP A 113 11.23 -15.42 -9.05
N SER A 114 11.96 -15.50 -7.94
CA SER A 114 11.91 -14.46 -6.92
C SER A 114 12.32 -13.15 -7.58
N ILE A 115 11.43 -12.17 -7.60
CA ILE A 115 11.77 -10.83 -8.09
C ILE A 115 12.74 -10.23 -7.09
N GLU A 116 14.02 -10.21 -7.44
CA GLU A 116 15.01 -9.50 -6.65
C GLU A 116 14.71 -8.01 -6.66
N VAL A 117 14.48 -7.45 -5.47
CA VAL A 117 14.46 -6.01 -5.27
C VAL A 117 15.90 -5.54 -5.42
N ARG A 118 16.17 -4.75 -6.48
CA ARG A 118 17.53 -4.30 -6.86
C ARG A 118 18.36 -3.73 -5.71
N SER A 119 17.68 -3.17 -4.71
CA SER A 119 18.30 -2.55 -3.54
C SER A 119 17.70 -3.08 -2.24
N ARG A 120 17.50 -4.40 -2.13
CA ARG A 120 16.98 -5.03 -0.91
C ARG A 120 17.73 -4.57 0.35
N PRO A 121 19.07 -4.45 0.37
CA PRO A 121 19.79 -3.91 1.53
C PRO A 121 19.40 -2.46 1.85
N GLU A 122 19.31 -1.56 0.86
CA GLU A 122 18.90 -0.15 1.07
C GLU A 122 17.46 -0.05 1.62
N LEU A 123 16.55 -0.88 1.09
CA LEU A 123 15.18 -0.96 1.59
C LEU A 123 15.17 -1.48 3.03
N MET A 124 15.92 -2.54 3.35
CA MET A 124 16.03 -3.06 4.72
C MET A 124 16.69 -2.06 5.68
N THR A 125 17.72 -1.33 5.24
CA THR A 125 18.37 -0.28 6.02
C THR A 125 17.43 0.89 6.29
N ALA A 126 16.61 1.30 5.32
CA ALA A 126 15.59 2.34 5.50
C ALA A 126 14.46 1.93 6.46
N LEU A 127 14.32 0.62 6.73
CA LEU A 127 13.18 0.03 7.42
C LEU A 127 13.46 -0.35 8.89
N ALA A 128 14.71 -0.35 9.36
CA ALA A 128 15.12 -0.47 10.77
C ALA A 128 14.53 -1.63 11.62
N SER A 129 13.82 -2.60 11.03
CA SER A 129 13.10 -3.71 11.70
C SER A 129 12.88 -4.89 10.73
N PRO A 130 12.69 -6.15 11.18
CA PRO A 130 12.53 -7.30 10.28
C PRO A 130 11.14 -7.30 9.62
N PHE A 131 10.98 -6.50 8.57
CA PHE A 131 9.75 -6.47 7.80
C PHE A 131 9.71 -7.55 6.73
N VAL A 132 8.53 -8.11 6.52
CA VAL A 132 8.28 -8.99 5.39
C VAL A 132 8.07 -8.16 4.14
N ILE A 133 8.83 -8.47 3.09
CA ILE A 133 8.80 -7.74 1.82
C ILE A 133 8.21 -8.66 0.75
N ALA A 134 7.14 -8.21 0.09
CA ALA A 134 6.59 -8.83 -1.11
C ALA A 134 6.96 -7.99 -2.35
N PRO A 135 7.94 -8.42 -3.15
CA PRO A 135 8.37 -7.67 -4.33
C PRO A 135 7.27 -7.63 -5.41
N LEU A 136 7.01 -6.44 -5.95
CA LEU A 136 6.09 -6.25 -7.08
C LEU A 136 6.84 -6.04 -8.40
N SER A 137 8.00 -5.40 -8.32
CA SER A 137 8.93 -5.16 -9.42
C SER A 137 10.32 -4.83 -8.84
N PRO A 138 11.37 -4.68 -9.65
CA PRO A 138 12.70 -4.29 -9.16
C PRO A 138 12.74 -2.97 -8.36
N SER A 139 11.74 -2.10 -8.51
CA SER A 139 11.66 -0.77 -7.89
C SER A 139 10.37 -0.53 -7.11
N THR A 140 9.58 -1.57 -6.85
CA THR A 140 8.34 -1.45 -6.07
C THR A 140 8.11 -2.70 -5.23
N ALA A 141 7.66 -2.53 -3.99
CA ALA A 141 7.36 -3.64 -3.09
C ALA A 141 6.17 -3.32 -2.19
N LEU A 142 5.58 -4.35 -1.60
CA LEU A 142 4.82 -4.23 -0.37
C LEU A 142 5.71 -4.59 0.81
N VAL A 143 5.50 -3.90 1.93
CA VAL A 143 6.23 -4.09 3.17
C VAL A 143 5.21 -4.23 4.29
N ALA A 144 5.31 -5.32 5.05
CA ALA A 144 4.58 -5.50 6.31
C ALA A 144 5.34 -4.78 7.42
N GLU A 145 4.79 -3.70 7.93
CA GLU A 145 5.35 -2.91 9.01
C GLU A 145 4.46 -3.04 10.25
N GLY A 146 4.86 -3.90 11.18
CA GLY A 146 4.01 -4.31 12.29
C GLY A 146 2.70 -4.90 11.77
N GLU A 147 1.61 -4.25 12.12
CA GLU A 147 0.24 -4.63 11.78
C GLU A 147 -0.26 -4.00 10.46
N SER A 148 0.57 -3.21 9.78
CA SER A 148 0.18 -2.52 8.55
C SER A 148 0.92 -3.04 7.32
N VAL A 149 0.31 -2.86 6.14
CA VAL A 149 0.94 -3.15 4.85
C VAL A 149 0.99 -1.89 4.01
N PHE A 150 2.20 -1.52 3.58
CA PHE A 150 2.46 -0.32 2.80
C PHE A 150 3.11 -0.64 1.46
N SER A 151 2.79 0.16 0.44
CA SER A 151 3.45 0.11 -0.86
C SER A 151 4.60 1.09 -0.93
N TYR A 152 5.77 0.57 -1.27
CA TYR A 152 7.00 1.33 -1.47
C TYR A 152 7.36 1.40 -2.95
N HIS A 153 7.96 2.52 -3.35
CA HIS A 153 8.62 2.64 -4.65
C HIS A 153 9.97 3.34 -4.51
N ARG A 154 10.89 2.97 -5.40
CA ARG A 154 12.19 3.61 -5.51
C ARG A 154 12.09 4.82 -6.45
N ARG A 155 12.51 5.98 -5.97
CA ARG A 155 12.63 7.21 -6.74
C ARG A 155 13.90 7.16 -7.62
N ARG A 156 14.03 8.14 -8.53
CA ARG A 156 15.17 8.21 -9.48
C ARG A 156 16.51 8.46 -8.78
N ASP A 157 16.48 9.18 -7.67
CA ASP A 157 17.62 9.42 -6.76
C ASP A 157 18.04 8.17 -5.98
N GLY A 158 17.24 7.11 -6.04
CA GLY A 158 17.50 5.83 -5.40
C GLY A 158 16.85 5.65 -4.04
N GLU A 159 16.18 6.67 -3.52
CA GLU A 159 15.49 6.58 -2.23
C GLU A 159 14.20 5.77 -2.34
N TRP A 160 13.93 4.96 -1.32
CA TRP A 160 12.67 4.28 -1.16
C TRP A 160 11.69 5.16 -0.39
N VAL A 161 10.51 5.38 -0.98
CA VAL A 161 9.47 6.18 -0.34
C VAL A 161 8.16 5.40 -0.29
N ARG A 162 7.46 5.57 0.83
CA ARG A 162 6.10 5.07 1.01
C ARG A 162 5.17 5.81 0.05
N SER A 163 4.33 5.06 -0.66
CA SER A 163 3.45 5.59 -1.71
C SER A 163 1.97 5.45 -1.44
N ALA A 164 1.56 4.37 -0.75
CA ALA A 164 0.16 4.11 -0.41
C ALA A 164 0.10 3.11 0.75
N CYS A 165 -0.86 3.29 1.64
CA CYS A 165 -1.27 2.26 2.59
C CYS A 165 -2.21 1.27 1.88
N LEU A 166 -1.95 -0.03 2.01
CA LEU A 166 -2.85 -1.09 1.58
C LEU A 166 -3.82 -1.45 2.71
N GLN A 167 -3.29 -1.64 3.90
CA GLN A 167 -4.06 -2.01 5.08
C GLN A 167 -3.37 -1.52 6.34
N VAL A 168 -4.17 -1.13 7.32
CA VAL A 168 -3.80 -1.08 8.73
C VAL A 168 -4.63 -2.16 9.41
N VAL A 169 -4.00 -3.16 10.03
CA VAL A 169 -4.70 -4.02 10.98
C VAL A 169 -4.75 -3.17 12.25
N ASP A 170 -5.89 -2.53 12.48
CA ASP A 170 -6.17 -1.81 13.71
C ASP A 170 -7.53 -2.31 14.19
N SER A 171 -7.66 -2.60 15.49
CA SER A 171 -8.82 -3.35 15.99
C SER A 171 -10.11 -2.56 15.94
N ASP A 172 -10.08 -1.23 15.85
CA ASP A 172 -11.29 -0.40 15.78
C ASP A 172 -10.98 0.97 15.14
N VAL A 173 -11.17 1.08 13.82
CA VAL A 173 -11.10 2.39 13.14
C VAL A 173 -12.45 3.06 13.25
N THR A 174 -12.55 4.12 14.04
CA THR A 174 -13.73 4.98 14.05
C THR A 174 -13.72 5.85 12.78
N PRO A 175 -14.74 5.74 11.90
CA PRO A 175 -14.82 6.62 10.74
C PRO A 175 -14.93 8.07 11.18
N ALA A 176 -14.14 8.96 10.57
CA ALA A 176 -14.20 10.39 10.87
C ALA A 176 -15.63 10.91 10.59
N ALA A 177 -16.26 11.52 11.60
CA ALA A 177 -17.62 12.04 11.51
C ALA A 177 -17.77 13.18 10.47
N HIS A 178 -16.66 13.79 10.07
CA HIS A 178 -16.63 14.90 9.12
C HIS A 178 -15.54 14.72 8.08
N SER A 179 -15.80 15.17 6.85
CA SER A 179 -14.80 15.25 5.80
C SER A 179 -13.68 16.23 6.18
N SER A 180 -12.42 15.80 6.10
CA SER A 180 -11.29 16.71 6.23
C SER A 180 -11.29 17.71 5.07
N THR A 181 -11.39 19.00 5.40
CA THR A 181 -11.25 20.10 4.43
C THR A 181 -9.85 20.69 4.58
N LYS A 182 -9.06 20.67 3.51
CA LYS A 182 -7.73 21.29 3.49
C LYS A 182 -7.85 22.66 2.83
N VAL A 183 -7.47 23.71 3.55
CA VAL A 183 -7.36 25.07 3.03
C VAL A 183 -5.87 25.36 2.82
N ALA A 184 -5.46 25.55 1.57
CA ALA A 184 -4.12 26.01 1.25
C ALA A 184 -4.15 27.53 1.10
N GLN A 185 -3.37 28.25 1.91
CA GLN A 185 -3.15 29.67 1.70
C GLN A 185 -2.04 29.86 0.67
N VAL A 186 -2.42 30.28 -0.54
CA VAL A 186 -1.45 30.69 -1.55
C VAL A 186 -1.09 32.15 -1.29
N THR A 187 0.11 32.40 -0.76
CA THR A 187 0.67 33.75 -0.66
C THR A 187 1.67 34.02 -1.77
N GLY A 188 1.56 35.19 -2.38
CA GLY A 188 2.42 35.69 -3.44
C GLY A 188 1.82 36.97 -3.99
N GLU A 189 2.66 37.93 -4.37
CA GLU A 189 2.18 39.12 -5.07
C GLU A 189 1.73 38.73 -6.48
N LEU A 190 0.61 39.29 -6.92
CA LEU A 190 0.23 39.27 -8.34
C LEU A 190 1.30 40.07 -9.09
N ASP A 191 2.15 39.38 -9.84
CA ASP A 191 3.14 40.02 -10.72
C ASP A 191 2.40 40.76 -11.84
N ALA A 192 2.09 42.03 -11.58
CA ALA A 192 1.33 42.89 -12.46
C ALA A 192 1.99 44.27 -12.51
N THR A 193 2.39 44.70 -13.71
CA THR A 193 2.86 46.07 -13.92
C THR A 193 1.67 47.01 -13.97
N ALA A 194 1.77 48.17 -13.31
CA ALA A 194 0.79 49.23 -13.47
C ALA A 194 0.86 49.77 -14.91
N GLY A 195 -0.20 49.57 -15.69
CA GLY A 195 -0.37 50.27 -16.97
C GLY A 195 -0.72 51.74 -16.72
N ALA A 196 -0.35 52.63 -17.64
CA ALA A 196 -0.57 54.07 -17.54
C ALA A 196 -2.06 54.49 -17.37
N THR A 197 -3.01 53.58 -17.61
CA THR A 197 -4.46 53.78 -17.44
C THR A 197 -5.02 53.12 -16.17
N GLY A 198 -4.17 52.65 -15.26
CA GLY A 198 -4.57 51.96 -14.03
C GLY A 198 -4.99 50.49 -14.22
N VAL A 199 -5.07 50.01 -15.46
CA VAL A 199 -5.35 48.59 -15.76
C VAL A 199 -4.07 47.76 -15.57
N ARG A 200 -4.12 46.80 -14.64
CA ARG A 200 -3.03 45.85 -14.36
C ARG A 200 -2.89 44.85 -15.52
N ARG A 201 -1.68 44.71 -16.08
CA ARG A 201 -1.35 43.70 -17.12
C ARG A 201 -0.32 42.71 -16.58
N ALA A 202 -0.42 41.46 -17.03
CA ALA A 202 0.54 40.40 -16.70
C ALA A 202 1.94 40.79 -17.17
N THR A 203 2.92 40.70 -16.28
CA THR A 203 4.31 41.07 -16.58
C THR A 203 4.97 39.99 -17.44
N LEU A 204 5.75 40.39 -18.45
CA LEU A 204 6.52 39.46 -19.31
C LEU A 204 7.88 39.06 -18.70
N SER A 205 8.23 39.55 -17.52
CA SER A 205 9.45 39.19 -16.80
C SER A 205 9.25 37.96 -15.92
N ARG A 206 10.26 37.08 -15.84
CA ARG A 206 10.30 36.02 -14.83
C ARG A 206 10.53 36.63 -13.45
N SER A 207 9.58 36.43 -12.55
CA SER A 207 9.72 36.74 -11.13
C SER A 207 10.90 35.96 -10.52
N VAL A 208 11.71 36.61 -9.68
CA VAL A 208 12.86 36.00 -8.98
C VAL A 208 12.38 35.10 -7.82
N SER A 209 11.16 35.31 -7.34
CA SER A 209 10.49 34.47 -6.35
C SER A 209 9.40 33.61 -7.01
N SER A 210 9.43 32.31 -6.75
CA SER A 210 8.32 31.41 -7.06
C SER A 210 7.46 31.22 -5.82
N ALA A 211 6.15 31.48 -5.94
CA ALA A 211 5.18 30.93 -5.00
C ALA A 211 5.05 29.44 -5.34
N GLY A 212 5.47 28.58 -4.41
CA GLY A 212 5.35 27.14 -4.55
C GLY A 212 4.77 26.57 -3.27
N ILE A 213 3.91 25.57 -3.42
CA ILE A 213 3.54 24.70 -2.30
C ILE A 213 4.80 23.91 -1.94
N ARG A 214 5.53 24.35 -0.91
CA ARG A 214 6.55 23.51 -0.26
C ARG A 214 5.76 22.56 0.65
N GLY A 215 5.84 21.25 0.42
CA GLY A 215 5.18 20.26 1.31
C GLY A 215 5.55 20.54 2.77
N THR A 216 4.66 20.39 3.76
CA THR A 216 3.94 19.16 4.13
C THR A 216 2.60 19.43 4.84
N ASP A 217 1.79 20.40 4.42
CA ASP A 217 0.48 20.64 5.07
C ASP A 217 -0.64 19.68 4.60
N LEU A 218 -0.24 18.51 4.07
CA LEU A 218 -1.15 17.45 3.70
C LEU A 218 -1.53 16.56 4.87
N GLY A 219 -1.26 17.00 6.11
CA GLY A 219 -1.48 16.13 7.24
C GLY A 219 -2.95 15.82 7.54
N VAL A 220 -3.27 14.55 7.77
CA VAL A 220 -4.62 14.16 8.19
C VAL A 220 -4.75 14.47 9.67
N CYS A 221 -5.80 15.21 10.05
CA CYS A 221 -6.07 15.43 11.47
C CYS A 221 -6.80 14.19 12.00
N VAL A 222 -6.18 13.51 12.97
CA VAL A 222 -6.73 12.32 13.62
C VAL A 222 -6.91 12.63 15.10
N GLU A 223 -8.04 12.20 15.66
CA GLU A 223 -8.28 12.26 17.10
C GLU A 223 -8.05 10.87 17.69
N HIS A 224 -7.20 10.78 18.70
CA HIS A 224 -6.89 9.54 19.42
C HIS A 224 -6.78 9.85 20.92
N ASP A 225 -7.54 9.13 21.73
CA ASP A 225 -7.63 9.31 23.19
C ASP A 225 -7.91 10.77 23.61
N GLY A 226 -8.85 11.43 22.93
CA GLY A 226 -9.22 12.82 23.17
C GLY A 226 -8.16 13.86 22.79
N ARG A 227 -7.08 13.44 22.11
CA ARG A 227 -5.99 14.32 21.66
C ARG A 227 -5.96 14.36 20.14
N ARG A 228 -5.70 15.55 19.58
CA ARG A 228 -5.58 15.75 18.13
C ARG A 228 -4.14 15.65 17.68
N PHE A 229 -3.93 14.87 16.63
CA PHE A 229 -2.65 14.66 15.97
C PHE A 229 -2.75 15.17 14.53
N LEU A 230 -1.68 15.81 14.06
CA LEU A 230 -1.52 16.20 12.66
C LEU A 230 -0.43 15.30 12.06
N LEU A 231 -0.82 14.40 11.17
CA LEU A 231 0.06 13.40 10.54
C LEU A 231 0.45 13.80 9.12
#